data_AF-A0A7V3W3M1-F1
#
_entry.id   AF-A0A7V3W3M1-F1
#
_cell.length_a   1.000
_cell.length_b   1.000
_cell.length_c   1.000
_cell.angle_alpha   90.00
_cell.angle_beta   90.00
_cell.angle_gamma   90.00
#
_symmetry.space_group_name_H-M   'P 1'
#
loop_
_entity.id
_entity.type
_entity.pdbx_description
1 polymer ?
#
loop_
_entity_poly.entity_id
_entity_poly.type
_entity_poly.pdbx_seq_one_letter_code
_entity_poly.pdbx_strand_id
1 'polypeptide(L)' 'MGNEPAKKSSTGLDENVAGAICYLGWWITGIIFLLIEKDSKTVKFHAWQSIISFAAITILS' A
#
# COMPACT_ATOMS: atom_id res chain seq x y z
N MET A 1 -4.52 -16.98 21.79
CA MET A 1 -3.63 -16.07 21.04
C MET A 1 -3.84 -14.68 21.60
N GLY A 2 -2.81 -14.06 22.18
CA GLY A 2 -2.92 -12.66 22.60
C GLY A 2 -3.10 -11.78 21.37
N ASN A 3 -3.88 -10.72 21.48
CA ASN A 3 -4.00 -9.73 20.41
C ASN A 3 -2.66 -8.98 20.33
N GLU A 4 -1.77 -9.39 19.43
CA GLU A 4 -0.58 -8.59 19.11
C GLU A 4 -1.05 -7.24 18.57
N PRO A 5 -0.51 -6.12 19.09
CA PRO A 5 -0.89 -4.80 18.59
C PRO A 5 -0.52 -4.70 17.12
N ALA A 6 -1.48 -4.28 16.29
CA ALA A 6 -1.27 -4.13 14.86
C ALA A 6 -0.09 -3.18 14.59
N LYS A 7 0.82 -3.60 13.71
CA LYS A 7 1.96 -2.78 13.34
C LYS A 7 1.47 -1.54 12.59
N LYS A 8 1.96 -0.38 13.01
CA LYS A 8 1.61 0.92 12.44
C LYS A 8 2.58 1.31 11.32
N SER A 9 2.04 2.00 10.34
CA SER A 9 2.77 2.65 9.24
C SER A 9 3.06 4.12 9.56
N SER A 10 3.88 4.81 8.76
CA SER A 10 4.17 6.24 8.96
C SER A 10 2.93 7.12 8.81
N THR A 11 1.87 6.62 8.16
CA THR A 11 0.56 7.30 8.06
C THR A 11 -0.31 7.15 9.31
N GLY A 12 0.14 6.42 10.34
CA GLY A 12 -0.61 6.13 11.57
C GLY A 12 -1.67 5.03 11.42
N LEU A 13 -1.88 4.54 10.20
CA LEU A 13 -2.73 3.40 9.90
C LEU A 13 -2.02 2.08 10.21
N ASP A 14 -2.80 1.03 10.49
CA ASP A 14 -2.27 -0.33 10.53
C ASP A 14 -1.73 -0.71 9.15
N GLU A 15 -0.62 -1.46 9.10
CA GLU A 15 0.04 -1.81 7.84
C GLU A 15 -0.89 -2.56 6.87
N ASN A 16 -1.78 -3.41 7.38
CA ASN A 16 -2.79 -4.13 6.59
C ASN A 16 -3.84 -3.18 6.00
N VAL A 17 -4.30 -2.19 6.78
CA VAL A 17 -5.27 -1.19 6.33
C VAL A 17 -4.63 -0.27 5.29
N ALA A 18 -3.44 0.27 5.57
CA ALA A 18 -2.69 1.09 4.61
C ALA A 18 -2.37 0.33 3.32
N GLY A 19 -1.96 -0.94 3.44
CA GLY A 19 -1.72 -1.82 2.29
C GLY A 19 -2.97 -2.04 1.43
N ALA A 20 -4.15 -2.21 2.04
CA ALA A 20 -5.41 -2.34 1.31
C ALA A 20 -5.79 -1.05 0.55
N ILE A 21 -5.58 0.13 1.16
CA ILE A 21 -5.89 1.43 0.52
C ILE A 21 -5.06 1.65 -0.75
N CYS A 22 -3.85 1.07 -0.84
CA CYS A 22 -3.02 1.16 -2.05
C CYS A 22 -3.75 0.70 -3.34
N TYR A 23 -4.78 -0.15 -3.23
CA TYR A 23 -5.53 -0.68 -4.38
C TYR A 23 -6.82 0.09 -4.71
N LEU A 24 -7.34 0.92 -3.80
CA LEU A 24 -8.66 1.54 -3.96
C LEU A 24 -8.67 2.68 -4.98
N GLY A 25 -7.54 3.35 -5.18
CA GLY A 25 -7.36 4.42 -6.18
C GLY A 25 -6.47 4.01 -7.33
N TRP A 26 -6.48 2.74 -7.73
CA TRP A 26 -5.71 2.23 -8.85
C TRP A 26 -4.19 2.44 -8.64
N TRP A 27 -3.42 2.75 -9.69
CA TRP A 27 -1.98 3.08 -9.53
C TRP A 27 -1.73 4.42 -8.81
N ILE A 28 -2.73 5.32 -8.71
CA ILE A 28 -2.55 6.65 -8.07
C ILE A 28 -2.31 6.51 -6.58
N THR A 29 -3.10 5.69 -5.89
CA THR A 29 -2.93 5.45 -4.45
C THR A 29 -1.59 4.79 -4.14
N GLY A 30 -1.12 3.87 -4.98
CA GLY A 30 0.21 3.30 -4.85
C GLY A 30 1.32 4.35 -4.91
N ILE A 31 1.25 5.30 -5.86
CA ILE A 31 2.24 6.40 -5.96
C ILE A 31 2.23 7.26 -4.69
N ILE A 32 1.04 7.64 -4.20
CA ILE A 32 0.91 8.45 -2.98
C ILE A 32 1.60 7.76 -1.80
N PHE A 33 1.33 6.46 -1.58
CA PHE A 33 1.96 5.71 -0.50
C PHE A 33 3.48 5.58 -0.66
N LEU A 34 4.01 5.45 -1.88
CA LEU A 34 5.48 5.48 -2.08
C LEU A 34 6.11 6.81 -1.66
N LEU A 35 5.40 7.92 -1.80
CA LEU A 35 5.90 9.25 -1.43
C LEU A 35 5.79 9.55 0.07
N ILE A 36 4.70 9.14 0.71
CA ILE A 36 4.41 9.52 2.10
C ILE A 36 4.80 8.45 3.13
N GLU A 37 4.85 7.18 2.75
CA GLU A 37 5.22 6.09 3.67
C GLU A 37 6.74 6.06 3.86
N LYS A 38 7.21 6.09 5.11
CA LYS A 38 8.65 6.14 5.42
C LYS A 38 9.16 4.81 5.98
N ASP A 39 8.39 4.17 6.85
CA ASP A 39 8.89 3.12 7.75
C ASP A 39 8.40 1.72 7.36
N SER A 40 7.18 1.60 6.82
CA SER A 40 6.58 0.32 6.51
C SER A 40 7.01 -0.23 5.15
N LYS A 41 7.92 -1.21 5.18
CA LYS A 41 8.26 -2.03 4.00
C LYS A 41 7.03 -2.79 3.46
N THR A 42 6.13 -3.21 4.35
CA THR A 42 4.88 -3.90 3.98
C THR A 42 3.99 -2.99 3.13
N VAL A 43 3.76 -1.75 3.56
CA VAL A 43 2.94 -0.79 2.80
C VAL A 43 3.61 -0.41 1.49
N LYS A 44 4.94 -0.18 1.49
CA LYS A 44 5.71 0.08 0.26
C LYS A 44 5.63 -1.08 -0.75
N PHE A 45 5.57 -2.32 -0.28
CA PHE A 45 5.38 -3.49 -1.15
C PHE A 45 4.00 -3.46 -1.83
N HIS A 46 2.92 -3.24 -1.08
CA HIS A 46 1.56 -3.14 -1.65
C HIS A 46 1.41 -1.93 -2.57
N ALA A 47 2.10 -0.83 -2.27
CA ALA A 47 2.15 0.34 -3.12
C ALA A 47 2.79 0.03 -4.50
N TRP A 48 3.96 -0.62 -4.51
CA TRP A 48 4.59 -1.10 -5.75
C TRP A 48 3.73 -2.11 -6.49
N GLN A 49 3.16 -3.07 -5.77
CA GLN A 49 2.32 -4.11 -6.34
C GLN A 49 1.09 -3.49 -7.03
N SER A 50 0.42 -2.53 -6.39
CA SER A 50 -0.69 -1.78 -6.98
C SER A 50 -0.29 -1.06 -8.27
N ILE A 51 0.82 -0.30 -8.25
CA ILE A 51 1.31 0.42 -9.45
C ILE A 51 1.56 -0.55 -10.60
N ILE A 52 2.31 -1.62 -10.35
CA ILE A 52 2.68 -2.60 -11.39
C ILE A 52 1.43 -3.31 -11.93
N SER A 53 0.56 -3.80 -11.05
CA SER A 53 -0.66 -4.52 -11.43
C SER A 53 -1.57 -3.65 -12.28
N PHE A 54 -1.86 -2.43 -11.83
CA PHE A 54 -2.78 -1.55 -12.53
C PHE A 54 -2.16 -0.91 -13.78
N ALA A 55 -0.86 -0.63 -13.81
CA ALA A 55 -0.17 -0.21 -15.03
C ALA A 55 -0.19 -1.33 -16.08
N ALA A 56 0.07 -2.58 -15.70
CA ALA A 56 -0.01 -3.72 -16.60
C ALA A 56 -1.43 -3.90 -17.16
N ILE A 57 -2.46 -3.82 -16.31
CA ILE A 57 -3.87 -3.86 -16.76
C ILE A 57 -4.15 -2.73 -17.77
N THR A 58 -3.69 -1.51 -17.51
CA THR A 58 -3.93 -0.36 -18.39
C THR A 58 -3.26 -0.51 -19.76
N ILE A 59 -2.11 -1.19 -19.82
CA ILE A 59 -1.37 -1.40 -21.08
C ILE A 59 -1.95 -2.59 -21.87
N LEU A 60 -2.41 -3.63 -21.19
CA LEU A 60 -2.86 -4.88 -21.81
C LEU A 60 -4.37 -4.91 -22.13
N SER A 61 -5.14 -3.94 -21.66
CA SER A 61 -6.59 -3.80 -21.90
C SER A 61 -6.94 -3.26 -23.28
#